data_AF-A0A2G3NWG4-F1
#
_entry.id   AF-A0A2G3NWG4-F1
#
_cell.length_a   1.000
_cell.length_b   1.000
_cell.length_c   1.000
_cell.angle_alpha   90.00
_cell.angle_beta   90.00
_cell.angle_gamma   90.00
#
_symmetry.space_group_name_H-M   'P 1'
#
loop_
_entity.id
_entity.type
_entity.pdbx_description
1 polymer ?
#
loop_
_entity_poly.entity_id
_entity_poly.type
_entity_poly.pdbx_seq_one_letter_code
_entity_poly.pdbx_strand_id
1 'polypeptide(L)'
;MIADIRIRDSGYSEPLCKLDLMRFSEEQIRDRMRERGFSDESFFICGFVDWGVDTQMILSEAYGLKRCIQKFYHGDESIVIHLLKEHIDVKYIISHYYRFISKDEYDTALYLLDHTNIIQFMLAKALDDGILASIKGKGFYIADTKF
;
A
#
# COMPACT_ATOMS: atom_id res chain seq x y z
N MET A 1 7.32 -5.49 12.28
CA MET A 1 8.12 -4.50 11.54
C MET A 1 9.64 -4.61 11.83
N ILE A 2 10.21 -5.79 11.64
CA ILE A 2 11.67 -6.04 11.72
C ILE A 2 12.28 -5.63 10.37
N ALA A 3 12.82 -4.42 10.31
CA ALA A 3 13.44 -3.86 9.12
C ALA A 3 14.80 -4.52 8.83
N ASP A 4 15.03 -4.88 7.56
CA ASP A 4 16.35 -5.26 7.07
C ASP A 4 17.06 -4.02 6.53
N ILE A 5 18.05 -3.52 7.28
CA ILE A 5 18.77 -2.30 6.93
C ILE A 5 20.04 -2.66 6.17
N ARG A 6 20.25 -2.01 5.03
CA ARG A 6 21.40 -2.18 4.17
C ARG A 6 22.06 -0.85 3.87
N ILE A 7 23.36 -0.88 3.58
CA ILE A 7 24.13 0.29 3.15
C ILE A 7 24.38 0.24 1.65
N ARG A 8 24.52 1.42 1.04
CA ARG A 8 25.09 1.56 -0.31
C ARG A 8 26.59 1.72 -0.17
N ASP A 9 27.34 0.77 -0.70
CA ASP A 9 28.78 0.90 -0.87
C ASP A 9 29.15 0.62 -2.32
N SER A 10 29.69 1.63 -3.00
CA SER A 10 30.34 1.48 -4.31
C SER A 10 29.49 0.75 -5.38
N GLY A 11 28.17 0.97 -5.36
CA GLY A 11 27.21 0.33 -6.29
C GLY A 11 26.67 -1.03 -5.82
N TYR A 12 27.16 -1.55 -4.71
CA TYR A 12 26.69 -2.76 -4.06
C TYR A 12 25.84 -2.44 -2.83
N SER A 13 25.01 -3.42 -2.44
CA SER A 13 24.20 -3.35 -1.24
C SER A 13 24.71 -4.36 -0.21
N GLU A 14 25.20 -3.87 0.92
CA GLU A 14 25.68 -4.72 2.00
C GLU A 14 24.69 -4.72 3.17
N PRO A 15 24.41 -5.90 3.77
CA PRO A 15 23.57 -5.97 4.96
C PRO A 15 24.27 -5.30 6.15
N LEU A 16 23.56 -4.37 6.81
CA LEU A 16 24.07 -3.67 7.99
C LEU A 16 23.53 -4.30 9.28
N CYS A 17 22.21 -4.40 9.42
CA CYS A 17 21.56 -5.01 10.59
C CYS A 17 20.07 -5.24 10.35
N LYS A 18 19.47 -6.06 11.22
CA LYS A 18 18.02 -6.18 11.36
C LYS A 18 17.56 -5.49 12.63
N LEU A 19 16.49 -4.72 12.54
CA LEU A 19 16.03 -3.88 13.65
C LEU A 19 14.50 -3.85 13.73
N ASP A 20 13.97 -4.07 14.92
CA ASP A 20 12.55 -3.84 15.20
C ASP A 20 12.27 -2.34 15.32
N LEU A 21 11.68 -1.77 14.26
CA LEU A 21 11.35 -0.34 14.22
C LEU A 21 10.25 0.04 15.20
N MET A 22 9.46 -0.90 15.72
CA MET A 22 8.42 -0.58 16.70
C MET A 22 9.02 -0.11 18.03
N ARG A 23 10.21 -0.60 18.41
CA ARG A 23 10.84 -0.38 19.72
C ARG A 23 11.59 0.94 19.86
N PHE A 24 11.99 1.56 18.74
CA PHE A 24 12.83 2.76 18.74
C PHE A 24 12.15 3.92 18.00
N SER A 25 12.59 5.15 18.28
CA SER A 25 12.17 6.32 17.51
C SER A 25 13.06 6.52 16.28
N GLU A 26 12.54 7.26 15.28
CA GLU A 26 13.28 7.57 14.05
C GLU A 26 14.60 8.30 14.37
N GLU A 27 14.54 9.24 15.31
CA GLU A 27 15.69 10.01 15.78
C GLU A 27 16.73 9.13 16.48
N GLN A 28 16.32 8.22 17.37
CA GLN A 28 17.25 7.28 18.02
C GLN A 28 18.03 6.45 17.00
N ILE A 29 17.37 6.02 15.92
CA ILE A 29 18.05 5.25 14.86
C ILE A 29 18.98 6.14 14.06
N ARG A 30 18.55 7.35 13.67
CA ARG A 30 19.43 8.30 12.98
C ARG A 30 20.67 8.63 13.80
N ASP A 31 20.53 8.89 15.09
CA ASP A 31 21.65 9.21 15.99
C ASP A 31 22.67 8.07 16.00
N ARG A 32 22.19 6.83 16.16
CA ARG A 32 23.03 5.62 16.11
C ARG A 32 23.72 5.41 14.77
N MET A 33 23.06 5.73 13.67
CA MET A 33 23.67 5.64 12.33
C MET A 33 24.77 6.70 12.17
N ARG A 34 24.53 7.94 12.60
CA ARG A 34 25.53 9.01 12.57
C ARG A 34 26.74 8.72 13.46
N GLU A 35 26.53 8.17 14.65
CA GLU A 35 27.62 7.70 15.54
C GLU A 35 28.54 6.68 14.85
N ARG A 36 28.01 5.91 13.89
CA ARG A 36 28.74 4.91 13.10
C ARG A 36 29.26 5.43 11.77
N GLY A 37 29.09 6.72 11.48
CA GLY A 37 29.56 7.36 10.25
C GLY A 37 28.62 7.24 9.04
N PHE A 38 27.37 6.82 9.25
CA PHE A 38 26.38 6.71 8.17
C PHE A 38 25.47 7.94 8.11
N SER A 39 25.29 8.50 6.92
CA SER A 39 24.27 9.52 6.61
C SER A 39 22.95 8.86 6.19
N ASP A 40 21.84 9.60 6.24
CA ASP A 40 20.51 9.11 5.80
C ASP A 40 20.48 8.63 4.34
N GLU A 41 21.42 9.09 3.50
CA GLU A 41 21.53 8.69 2.09
C GLU A 41 22.34 7.39 1.92
N SER A 42 23.20 7.07 2.90
CA SER A 42 24.13 5.94 2.86
C SER A 42 23.49 4.60 3.25
N PHE A 43 22.30 4.61 3.86
CA PHE A 43 21.57 3.41 4.23
C PHE A 43 20.10 3.46 3.79
N PHE A 44 19.47 2.30 3.74
CA PHE A 44 18.08 2.13 3.36
C PHE A 44 17.51 0.84 3.94
N ILE A 45 16.19 0.69 3.89
CA ILE A 45 15.47 -0.48 4.36
C ILE A 45 15.08 -1.32 3.14
N CYS A 46 15.38 -2.62 3.16
CA CYS A 46 15.00 -3.62 2.15
C CYS A 46 13.70 -4.35 2.52
N GLY A 47 12.77 -3.64 3.15
CA GLY A 47 11.52 -4.21 3.63
C GLY A 47 11.59 -4.78 5.04
N PHE A 48 10.66 -5.69 5.34
CA PHE A 48 10.37 -6.18 6.68
C PHE A 48 10.36 -7.70 6.72
N VAL A 49 11.30 -8.26 7.48
CA VAL A 49 11.59 -9.70 7.52
C VAL A 49 10.42 -10.49 8.08
N ASP A 50 9.80 -9.99 9.15
CA ASP A 50 8.67 -10.63 9.82
C ASP A 50 7.36 -10.54 9.01
N TRP A 51 7.27 -9.61 8.06
CA TRP A 51 6.11 -9.49 7.16
C TRP A 51 6.30 -10.23 5.83
N GLY A 52 7.53 -10.66 5.52
CA GLY A 52 7.88 -11.23 4.22
C GLY A 52 7.69 -10.21 3.09
N VAL A 53 8.06 -8.95 3.35
CA VAL A 53 7.99 -7.85 2.38
C VAL A 53 9.40 -7.46 1.96
N ASP A 54 9.65 -7.41 0.66
CA ASP A 54 10.89 -6.95 0.05
C ASP A 54 10.63 -5.67 -0.75
N THR A 55 10.52 -4.56 -0.04
CA THR A 55 10.27 -3.24 -0.63
C THR A 55 11.34 -2.28 -0.15
N GLN A 56 12.10 -1.72 -1.09
CA GLN A 56 13.12 -0.74 -0.75
C GLN A 56 12.47 0.59 -0.32
N MET A 57 12.87 1.13 0.82
CA MET A 57 12.38 2.42 1.33
C MET A 57 13.43 3.15 2.16
N ILE A 58 13.29 4.47 2.28
CA ILE A 58 14.12 5.25 3.19
C ILE A 58 13.59 5.16 4.63
N LEU A 59 14.42 5.55 5.61
CA LEU A 59 14.04 5.46 7.03
C LEU A 59 12.74 6.22 7.34
N SER A 60 12.58 7.42 6.78
CA SER A 60 11.40 8.27 7.04
C SER A 60 10.11 7.69 6.47
N GLU A 61 10.19 6.94 5.36
CA GLU A 61 9.05 6.21 4.77
C GLU A 61 8.63 5.05 5.67
N ALA A 62 9.58 4.24 6.15
CA ALA A 62 9.30 3.17 7.10
C ALA A 62 8.69 3.70 8.39
N TYR A 63 9.20 4.81 8.93
CA TYR A 63 8.57 5.45 10.08
C TYR A 63 7.23 6.12 9.74
N GLY A 64 7.01 6.52 8.49
CA GLY A 64 5.70 6.91 7.96
C GLY A 64 4.69 5.76 8.06
N LEU A 65 5.07 4.55 7.63
CA LEU A 65 4.25 3.35 7.78
C LEU A 65 3.97 3.03 9.25
N LYS A 66 4.99 3.09 10.12
CA LYS A 66 4.82 2.91 11.58
C LYS A 66 3.76 3.86 12.13
N ARG A 67 3.86 5.16 11.80
CA ARG A 67 2.86 6.17 12.22
C ARG A 67 1.49 5.88 11.65
N CYS A 68 1.41 5.44 10.40
CA CYS A 68 0.15 5.09 9.74
C CYS A 68 -0.58 3.97 10.51
N ILE A 69 0.12 2.87 10.80
CA ILE A 69 -0.38 1.73 11.58
C ILE A 69 -0.87 2.16 12.96
N GLN A 70 -0.06 2.92 13.69
CA GLN A 70 -0.38 3.31 15.05
C GLN A 70 -1.55 4.29 15.13
N LYS A 71 -1.66 5.24 14.18
CA LYS A 71 -2.64 6.32 14.24
C LYS A 71 -3.96 6.01 13.54
N PHE A 72 -3.93 5.33 12.40
CA PHE A 72 -5.11 5.13 11.55
C PHE A 72 -5.65 3.70 11.58
N TYR A 73 -4.81 2.73 11.93
CA TYR A 73 -5.19 1.31 11.97
C TYR A 73 -5.16 0.71 13.38
N HIS A 74 -5.02 1.54 14.42
CA HIS A 74 -5.04 1.11 15.83
C HIS A 74 -4.05 -0.02 16.15
N GLY A 75 -2.92 -0.05 15.46
CA GLY A 75 -1.90 -1.11 15.62
C GLY A 75 -2.10 -2.33 14.71
N ASP A 76 -3.19 -2.42 13.95
CA ASP A 76 -3.38 -3.47 12.95
C ASP A 76 -2.54 -3.18 11.70
N GLU A 77 -1.56 -4.06 11.45
CA GLU A 77 -0.64 -3.97 10.33
C GLU A 77 -1.15 -4.68 9.06
N SER A 78 -2.26 -5.43 9.14
CA SER A 78 -2.71 -6.35 8.08
C SER A 78 -2.90 -5.66 6.72
N ILE A 79 -3.55 -4.49 6.71
CA ILE A 79 -3.78 -3.75 5.46
C ILE A 79 -2.48 -3.19 4.87
N VAL A 80 -1.57 -2.71 5.71
CA VAL A 80 -0.27 -2.20 5.25
C VAL A 80 0.58 -3.33 4.68
N ILE A 81 0.62 -4.49 5.35
CA ILE A 81 1.31 -5.68 4.85
C ILE A 81 0.74 -6.11 3.50
N HIS A 82 -0.59 -6.15 3.38
CA HIS A 82 -1.26 -6.51 2.13
C HIS A 82 -0.86 -5.56 0.99
N LEU A 83 -0.96 -4.24 1.20
CA LEU A 83 -0.62 -3.24 0.19
C LEU A 83 0.85 -3.31 -0.24
N LEU A 84 1.77 -3.53 0.70
CA LEU A 84 3.19 -3.69 0.37
C LEU A 84 3.47 -4.96 -0.44
N LYS A 85 2.76 -6.06 -0.16
CA LYS A 85 2.86 -7.30 -0.94
C LYS A 85 2.31 -7.17 -2.36
N GLU A 86 1.30 -6.33 -2.55
CA GLU A 86 0.77 -5.94 -3.87
C GLU A 86 1.62 -4.86 -4.55
N HIS A 87 2.83 -4.58 -4.04
CA HIS A 87 3.77 -3.61 -4.58
C HIS A 87 3.21 -2.18 -4.70
N ILE A 88 2.24 -1.81 -3.85
CA ILE A 88 1.73 -0.45 -3.77
C ILE A 88 2.83 0.46 -3.21
N ASP A 89 3.03 1.59 -3.87
CA ASP A 89 4.08 2.55 -3.52
C ASP A 89 3.97 3.01 -2.06
N VAL A 90 5.10 3.04 -1.36
CA VAL A 90 5.14 3.38 0.07
C VAL A 90 4.64 4.80 0.32
N LYS A 91 4.94 5.75 -0.56
CA LYS A 91 4.47 7.14 -0.43
C LYS A 91 2.96 7.22 -0.63
N TYR A 92 2.39 6.37 -1.48
CA TYR A 92 0.94 6.24 -1.60
C TYR A 92 0.31 5.73 -0.30
N ILE A 93 0.86 4.65 0.27
CA ILE A 93 0.33 4.03 1.51
C ILE A 93 0.40 5.01 2.70
N ILE A 94 1.45 5.83 2.82
CA ILE A 94 1.56 6.81 3.92
C ILE A 94 0.68 8.05 3.72
N SER A 95 0.27 8.35 2.49
CA SER A 95 -0.55 9.54 2.16
C SER A 95 -2.05 9.25 2.06
N HIS A 96 -2.43 7.98 2.02
CA HIS A 96 -3.82 7.52 1.94
C HIS A 96 -4.13 6.56 3.08
N TYR A 97 -5.34 6.63 3.63
CA TYR A 97 -5.80 5.65 4.61
C TYR A 97 -6.96 4.85 4.04
N TYR A 98 -6.92 3.53 4.25
CA TYR A 98 -8.00 2.64 3.88
C TYR A 98 -9.02 2.60 5.00
N ARG A 99 -10.30 2.75 4.66
CA ARG A 99 -11.39 2.65 5.62
C ARG A 99 -12.14 1.36 5.39
N PHE A 100 -12.44 0.64 6.46
CA PHE A 100 -13.34 -0.50 6.40
C PHE A 100 -14.74 -0.06 5.96
N ILE A 101 -15.33 -0.80 5.02
CA ILE A 101 -16.68 -0.54 4.49
C ILE A 101 -17.65 -1.61 5.02
N SER A 102 -17.52 -2.85 4.55
CA SER A 102 -18.32 -4.00 5.01
C SER A 102 -17.56 -5.31 4.78
N LYS A 103 -18.02 -6.38 5.42
CA LYS A 103 -17.63 -7.78 5.07
C LYS A 103 -18.57 -8.38 4.03
N ASP A 104 -19.72 -7.76 3.81
CA ASP A 104 -20.73 -8.18 2.85
C ASP A 104 -20.48 -7.52 1.49
N GLU A 105 -20.50 -8.33 0.44
CA GLU A 105 -20.23 -7.87 -0.93
C GLU A 105 -21.33 -6.94 -1.44
N TYR A 106 -22.59 -7.21 -1.08
CA TYR A 106 -23.73 -6.40 -1.50
C TYR A 106 -23.69 -5.01 -0.87
N ASP A 107 -23.48 -4.92 0.44
CA ASP A 107 -23.32 -3.64 1.14
C ASP A 107 -22.11 -2.85 0.62
N THR A 108 -21.01 -3.54 0.30
CA THR A 108 -19.82 -2.92 -0.28
C THR A 108 -20.10 -2.36 -1.67
N ALA A 109 -20.80 -3.11 -2.51
CA ALA A 109 -21.19 -2.66 -3.85
C ALA A 109 -22.10 -1.44 -3.78
N LEU A 110 -23.13 -1.45 -2.92
CA LEU A 110 -24.00 -0.30 -2.68
C LEU A 110 -23.21 0.94 -2.23
N TYR A 111 -22.31 0.77 -1.27
CA TYR A 111 -21.48 1.87 -0.80
C TYR A 111 -20.67 2.50 -1.95
N LEU A 112 -20.05 1.67 -2.80
CA LEU A 112 -19.25 2.14 -3.92
C LEU A 112 -20.11 2.84 -4.98
N LEU A 113 -21.30 2.33 -5.28
CA LEU A 113 -22.26 2.96 -6.19
C LEU A 113 -22.62 4.38 -5.74
N ASP A 114 -22.84 4.56 -4.44
CA ASP A 114 -23.31 5.82 -3.88
C ASP A 114 -22.19 6.88 -3.68
N HIS A 115 -20.95 6.43 -3.50
CA HIS A 115 -19.85 7.31 -3.02
C HIS A 115 -18.67 7.43 -3.97
N THR A 116 -18.70 6.76 -5.12
CA THR A 116 -17.58 6.74 -6.08
C THR A 116 -18.05 6.87 -7.53
N ASN A 117 -17.09 6.97 -8.47
CA ASN A 117 -17.38 6.95 -9.90
C ASN A 117 -17.44 5.52 -10.48
N ILE A 118 -17.55 4.48 -9.63
CA ILE A 118 -17.50 3.09 -10.07
C ILE A 118 -18.60 2.76 -11.09
N ILE A 119 -19.73 3.46 -11.06
CA ILE A 119 -20.80 3.33 -12.06
C ILE A 119 -20.26 3.56 -13.47
N GLN A 120 -19.44 4.61 -13.67
CA GLN A 120 -18.87 4.93 -14.98
C GLN A 120 -17.93 3.83 -15.46
N PHE A 121 -17.11 3.31 -14.54
CA PHE A 121 -16.22 2.19 -14.82
C PHE A 121 -16.99 0.92 -15.18
N MET A 122 -18.01 0.57 -14.39
CA MET A 122 -18.85 -0.62 -14.63
C MET A 122 -19.60 -0.52 -15.95
N LEU A 123 -20.13 0.66 -16.31
CA LEU A 123 -20.78 0.88 -17.60
C LEU A 123 -19.80 0.72 -18.76
N ALA A 124 -18.59 1.29 -18.66
CA ALA A 124 -17.56 1.14 -19.68
C ALA A 124 -17.17 -0.33 -19.86
N LYS A 125 -16.89 -1.03 -18.75
CA LYS A 125 -16.55 -2.45 -18.78
C LYS A 125 -17.68 -3.31 -19.36
N ALA A 126 -18.94 -3.03 -19.00
CA ALA A 126 -20.08 -3.77 -19.53
C ALA A 126 -20.25 -3.57 -21.04
N LEU A 127 -19.91 -2.38 -21.57
CA LEU A 127 -19.87 -2.12 -23.01
C LEU A 127 -18.74 -2.90 -23.69
N ASP A 128 -17.54 -2.87 -23.11
CA ASP A 128 -16.35 -3.57 -23.64
C ASP A 128 -16.54 -5.09 -23.66
N ASP A 129 -17.14 -5.64 -22.60
CA ASP A 129 -17.43 -7.08 -22.47
C ASP A 129 -18.66 -7.51 -23.32
N GLY A 130 -19.34 -6.59 -23.99
CA GLY A 130 -20.54 -6.85 -24.81
C GLY A 130 -21.79 -7.24 -24.02
N ILE A 131 -21.76 -7.09 -22.68
CA ILE A 131 -22.90 -7.30 -21.78
C ILE A 131 -23.92 -6.18 -21.96
N LEU A 132 -23.46 -4.96 -22.21
CA LEU A 132 -24.27 -3.78 -22.50
C LEU A 132 -23.97 -3.33 -23.94
N ALA A 133 -25.00 -2.89 -24.65
CA ALA A 133 -24.86 -2.20 -25.93
C ALA A 133 -25.51 -0.81 -25.80
N SER A 134 -24.86 0.21 -26.34
CA SER A 134 -25.42 1.56 -26.43
C SER A 134 -25.58 1.96 -27.88
N ILE A 135 -26.79 2.39 -28.26
CA ILE A 135 -27.10 2.87 -29.60
C ILE A 135 -27.54 4.32 -29.50
N LYS A 136 -26.80 5.22 -30.14
CA LYS A 136 -27.11 6.66 -30.17
C LYS A 136 -28.55 6.89 -30.65
N GLY A 137 -29.35 7.57 -29.84
CA GLY A 137 -30.76 7.86 -30.12
C GLY A 137 -31.74 6.71 -29.84
N LYS A 138 -31.28 5.51 -29.45
CA LYS A 138 -32.16 4.40 -29.05
C LYS A 138 -31.99 3.96 -27.59
N GLY A 139 -30.85 4.27 -26.96
CA GLY A 139 -30.60 3.97 -25.56
C GLY A 139 -29.69 2.75 -25.36
N PHE A 140 -29.82 2.14 -24.19
CA PHE A 140 -29.00 1.00 -23.75
C PHE A 140 -29.79 -0.31 -23.85
N TYR A 141 -29.09 -1.39 -24.17
CA TYR A 141 -29.61 -2.75 -24.27
C TYR A 141 -28.69 -3.68 -23.48
N ILE A 142 -29.25 -4.63 -22.75
CA ILE A 142 -28.48 -5.64 -22.02
C ILE A 142 -28.57 -6.98 -22.76
N ALA A 143 -27.45 -7.69 -22.84
CA ALA A 143 -27.40 -9.04 -23.37
C ALA A 143 -28.10 -9.98 -22.39
N ASP A 144 -29.13 -10.67 -22.86
CA ASP A 144 -29.86 -11.67 -22.08
C ASP A 144 -29.66 -13.05 -22.73
N THR A 145 -29.62 -14.09 -21.89
CA THR A 145 -29.54 -15.47 -22.34
C THR A 145 -30.88 -15.90 -22.90
N LYS A 146 -30.90 -16.30 -24.18
CA LYS A 146 -32.06 -16.97 -24.77
C LYS A 146 -32.11 -18.41 -24.26
N PHE A 147 -32.85 -18.62 -23.18
CA PHE A 147 -33.45 -19.92 -22.90
C PHE A 147 -34.83 -19.98 -23.56
#